data_AF-A0A4P7SIG7-F1
#
_entry.id   AF-A0A4P7SIG7-F1
#
_cell.length_a   1.000
_cell.length_b   1.000
_cell.length_c   1.000
_cell.angle_alpha   90.00
_cell.angle_beta   90.00
_cell.angle_gamma   90.00
#
_symmetry.space_group_name_H-M   'P 1'
#
loop_
_entity.id
_entity.type
_entity.pdbx_description
1 polymer ?
#
loop_
_entity_poly.entity_id
_entity_poly.type
_entity_poly.pdbx_seq_one_letter_code
_entity_poly.pdbx_strand_id
1 'polypeptide(L)'
;MRARTRLVAVVVVAAMLASTVLAALAMVVRRPAVAIPAEGPWAVYVAGDVSGASDCGSDVAVADWYMSADMPSSRAAFVLAADARRSDVERVLACVTGGVAAGATVSVHQVAEGPGVTGA
;
A
#
# COMPACT_ATOMS: atom_id res chain seq x y z
N MET A 1 57.67 5.16 -6.88
CA MET A 1 56.53 5.62 -7.70
C MET A 1 55.37 4.62 -7.87
N ARG A 2 55.41 3.40 -7.29
CA ARG A 2 54.35 2.36 -7.46
C ARG A 2 53.21 2.40 -6.44
N ALA A 3 53.34 3.16 -5.35
CA ALA A 3 52.34 3.22 -4.28
C ALA A 3 51.17 4.17 -4.58
N ARG A 4 51.43 5.27 -5.31
CA ARG A 4 50.42 6.28 -5.64
C ARG A 4 49.37 5.78 -6.63
N THR A 5 49.74 4.88 -7.54
CA THR A 5 48.83 4.27 -8.53
C THR A 5 47.87 3.24 -7.93
N ARG A 6 48.25 2.57 -6.83
CA ARG A 6 47.35 1.62 -6.13
C ARG A 6 46.22 2.30 -5.38
N LEU A 7 46.46 3.50 -4.83
CA LEU A 7 45.44 4.25 -4.08
C LEU A 7 44.32 4.79 -4.98
N VAL A 8 44.65 5.24 -6.19
CA VAL A 8 43.65 5.78 -7.14
C VAL A 8 42.70 4.68 -7.64
N ALA A 9 43.20 3.46 -7.86
CA ALA A 9 42.37 2.35 -8.34
C ALA A 9 41.29 1.91 -7.31
N VAL A 10 41.59 1.96 -6.01
CA VAL A 10 40.66 1.56 -4.96
C VAL A 10 39.51 2.57 -4.82
N VAL A 11 39.78 3.87 -4.98
CA VAL A 11 38.76 4.93 -4.86
C VAL A 11 37.75 4.88 -6.03
N VAL A 12 38.21 4.54 -7.25
CA VAL A 12 37.33 4.45 -8.43
C VAL A 12 36.38 3.24 -8.33
N VAL A 13 36.84 2.10 -7.81
CA VAL A 13 36.01 0.91 -7.61
C VAL A 13 34.96 1.13 -6.53
N ALA A 14 35.30 1.83 -5.44
CA ALA A 14 34.35 2.17 -4.38
C ALA A 14 33.24 3.13 -4.87
N ALA A 15 33.56 4.09 -5.74
CA ALA A 15 32.59 5.02 -6.32
C ALA A 15 31.62 4.35 -7.32
N MET A 16 32.08 3.34 -8.07
CA MET A 16 31.20 2.58 -8.98
C MET A 16 30.26 1.61 -8.24
N LEU A 17 30.71 1.02 -7.13
CA LEU A 17 29.87 0.14 -6.31
C LEU A 17 28.78 0.89 -5.52
N ALA A 18 29.01 2.15 -5.16
CA ALA A 18 27.99 2.97 -4.51
C ALA A 18 26.81 3.29 -5.45
N SER A 19 27.08 3.42 -6.75
CA SER A 19 26.07 3.79 -7.75
C SER A 19 25.11 2.64 -8.11
N THR A 20 25.55 1.39 -8.04
CA THR A 20 24.73 0.22 -8.37
C THR A 20 23.76 -0.17 -7.26
N VAL A 21 24.12 0.05 -6.00
CA VAL A 21 23.25 -0.26 -4.85
C VAL A 21 22.04 0.68 -4.80
N LEU A 22 22.20 1.97 -5.11
CA LEU A 22 21.06 2.90 -5.16
C LEU A 22 20.08 2.59 -6.30
N ALA A 23 20.57 2.17 -7.47
CA ALA A 23 19.70 1.80 -8.60
C ALA A 23 18.89 0.52 -8.33
N ALA A 24 19.48 -0.45 -7.62
CA ALA A 24 18.78 -1.66 -7.21
C ALA A 24 17.67 -1.38 -6.18
N LEU A 25 17.91 -0.48 -5.23
CA LEU A 25 16.89 -0.04 -4.26
C LEU A 25 15.74 0.72 -4.93
N ALA A 26 16.01 1.54 -5.95
CA ALA A 26 14.98 2.28 -6.67
C ALA A 26 14.01 1.37 -7.45
N MET A 27 14.45 0.18 -7.90
CA MET A 27 13.57 -0.78 -8.56
C MET A 27 12.71 -1.58 -7.58
N VAL A 28 13.19 -1.84 -6.36
CA VAL A 28 12.42 -2.57 -5.33
C VAL A 28 11.29 -1.72 -4.74
N VAL A 29 11.42 -0.39 -4.75
CA VAL A 29 10.48 0.53 -4.08
C VAL A 29 9.33 1.02 -4.99
N ARG A 30 9.37 0.76 -6.30
CA ARG A 30 8.30 1.16 -7.23
C ARG A 30 7.11 0.19 -7.20
N ARG A 31 6.49 0.01 -6.03
CA ARG A 31 5.07 -0.36 -6.03
C ARG A 31 4.30 0.85 -6.61
N PRO A 32 3.40 0.66 -7.59
CA PRO A 32 2.59 1.77 -8.08
C PRO A 32 1.87 2.38 -6.88
N ALA A 33 2.14 3.66 -6.61
CA ALA A 33 1.50 4.36 -5.52
C ALA A 33 -0.01 4.39 -5.81
N VAL A 34 -0.81 3.77 -4.94
CA VAL A 34 -2.26 3.84 -5.04
C VAL A 34 -2.67 5.28 -4.77
N ALA A 35 -3.39 5.91 -5.69
CA ALA A 35 -3.87 7.27 -5.53
C ALA A 35 -4.95 7.31 -4.44
N ILE A 36 -4.71 8.10 -3.39
CA ILE A 36 -5.69 8.37 -2.33
C ILE A 36 -6.34 9.73 -2.61
N PRO A 37 -7.67 9.80 -2.81
CA PRO A 37 -8.41 11.04 -2.95
C PRO A 37 -8.08 12.05 -1.84
N ALA A 38 -8.19 13.35 -2.14
CA ALA A 38 -7.84 14.40 -1.18
C ALA A 38 -8.80 14.42 0.02
N GLU A 39 -10.08 14.17 -0.24
CA GLU A 39 -11.17 14.25 0.72
C GLU A 39 -11.83 12.88 0.91
N GLY A 40 -12.29 12.64 2.14
CA GLY A 40 -13.05 11.45 2.51
C GLY A 40 -14.57 11.68 2.45
N PRO A 41 -15.37 10.73 2.96
CA PRO A 41 -14.94 9.42 3.45
C PRO A 41 -14.39 8.51 2.35
N TRP A 42 -13.56 7.54 2.73
CA TRP A 42 -12.87 6.66 1.79
C TRP A 42 -13.33 5.21 1.92
N ALA A 43 -13.20 4.46 0.83
CA ALA A 43 -13.20 3.02 0.87
C ALA A 43 -12.02 2.46 0.08
N VAL A 44 -11.41 1.41 0.64
CA VAL A 44 -10.34 0.64 0.00
C VAL A 44 -10.96 -0.57 -0.66
N TYR A 45 -10.83 -0.68 -1.97
CA TYR A 45 -11.35 -1.78 -2.77
C TYR A 45 -10.21 -2.68 -3.23
N VAL A 46 -10.46 -3.98 -3.19
CA VAL A 46 -9.55 -4.99 -3.70
C VAL A 46 -10.25 -5.85 -4.75
N ALA A 47 -9.55 -6.12 -5.85
CA ALA A 47 -9.94 -7.09 -6.86
C ALA A 47 -8.82 -8.12 -7.06
N GLY A 48 -9.14 -9.40 -7.00
CA GLY A 48 -8.20 -10.52 -6.99
C GLY A 48 -8.33 -11.35 -5.71
N ASP A 49 -7.38 -12.24 -5.44
CA ASP A 49 -7.40 -13.06 -4.22
C ASP A 49 -7.20 -12.19 -2.97
N VAL A 50 -8.24 -12.13 -2.14
CA VAL A 50 -8.31 -11.32 -0.91
C VAL A 50 -8.18 -12.16 0.38
N SER A 51 -7.78 -13.42 0.28
CA SER A 51 -7.76 -14.36 1.41
C SER A 51 -6.95 -13.91 2.63
N GLY A 52 -5.94 -13.06 2.47
CA GLY A 52 -5.14 -12.51 3.58
C GLY A 52 -5.48 -11.08 4.00
N ALA A 53 -6.55 -10.48 3.47
CA ALA A 53 -6.91 -9.09 3.78
C ALA A 53 -7.92 -8.94 4.93
N SER A 54 -8.55 -10.04 5.38
CA SER A 54 -9.63 -10.01 6.37
C SER A 54 -9.24 -9.34 7.69
N ASP A 55 -7.99 -9.55 8.14
CA ASP A 55 -7.52 -9.02 9.43
C ASP A 55 -7.47 -7.48 9.44
N CYS A 56 -7.33 -6.86 8.27
CA CYS A 56 -7.34 -5.40 8.12
C CYS A 56 -8.71 -4.79 8.40
N GLY A 57 -9.79 -5.59 8.36
CA GLY A 57 -11.13 -5.15 8.73
C GLY A 57 -11.30 -4.84 10.22
N SER A 58 -10.32 -5.22 11.06
CA SER A 58 -10.32 -4.94 12.49
C SER A 58 -9.62 -3.61 12.86
N ASP A 59 -9.11 -2.84 11.90
CA ASP A 59 -8.53 -1.52 12.18
C ASP A 59 -9.61 -0.57 12.71
N VAL A 60 -9.28 0.22 13.72
CA VAL A 60 -10.20 1.16 14.38
C VAL A 60 -10.80 2.21 13.43
N ALA A 61 -10.16 2.46 12.28
CA ALA A 61 -10.67 3.38 11.27
C ALA A 61 -11.59 2.72 10.24
N VAL A 62 -11.73 1.40 10.24
CA VAL A 62 -12.67 0.67 9.38
C VAL A 62 -14.02 0.62 10.08
N ALA A 63 -15.02 1.24 9.48
CA ALA A 63 -16.40 1.24 9.98
C ALA A 63 -17.13 -0.05 9.58
N ASP A 64 -16.89 -0.54 8.36
CA ASP A 64 -17.45 -1.79 7.86
C ASP A 64 -16.54 -2.40 6.79
N TRP A 65 -16.63 -3.71 6.58
CA TRP A 65 -15.92 -4.38 5.50
C TRP A 65 -16.71 -5.56 4.94
N TYR A 66 -16.55 -5.76 3.64
CA TYR A 66 -17.24 -6.79 2.89
C TYR A 66 -16.24 -7.60 2.09
N MET A 67 -16.46 -8.91 2.00
CA MET A 67 -15.75 -9.82 1.11
C MET A 67 -16.76 -10.57 0.25
N SER A 68 -16.38 -10.86 -1.00
CA SER A 68 -17.19 -11.68 -1.88
C SER A 68 -17.23 -13.14 -1.40
N ALA A 69 -18.38 -13.79 -1.60
CA ALA A 69 -18.64 -15.13 -1.08
C ALA A 69 -18.10 -16.28 -1.95
N ASP A 70 -17.41 -15.97 -3.06
CA ASP A 70 -16.72 -16.95 -3.90
C ASP A 70 -15.49 -17.53 -3.19
N MET A 71 -14.99 -18.67 -3.68
CA MET A 71 -13.84 -19.37 -3.10
C MET A 71 -12.76 -19.62 -4.18
N PRO A 72 -11.55 -19.04 -4.05
CA PRO A 72 -11.20 -17.99 -3.09
C PRO A 72 -11.99 -16.70 -3.36
N SER A 73 -12.21 -15.89 -2.32
CA SER A 73 -12.88 -14.59 -2.46
C SER A 73 -12.09 -13.73 -3.43
N SER A 74 -12.76 -13.19 -4.45
CA SER A 74 -12.14 -12.37 -5.49
C SER A 74 -12.26 -10.86 -5.28
N ARG A 75 -13.01 -10.40 -4.28
CA ARG A 75 -13.23 -8.97 -4.02
C ARG A 75 -13.36 -8.68 -2.54
N ALA A 76 -12.89 -7.51 -2.14
CA ALA A 76 -13.12 -6.96 -0.81
C ALA A 76 -13.33 -5.44 -0.89
N ALA A 77 -14.07 -4.90 0.08
CA ALA A 77 -14.20 -3.47 0.29
C ALA A 77 -14.09 -3.17 1.79
N PHE A 78 -13.24 -2.22 2.15
CA PHE A 78 -13.06 -1.73 3.52
C PHE A 78 -13.54 -0.28 3.55
N VAL A 79 -14.67 -0.03 4.18
CA VAL A 79 -15.28 1.30 4.30
C VAL A 79 -14.72 1.96 5.55
N LEU A 80 -14.07 3.11 5.40
CA LEU A 80 -13.52 3.84 6.53
C LEU A 80 -14.59 4.71 7.20
N ALA A 81 -14.38 4.97 8.49
CA ALA A 81 -15.21 5.88 9.27
C ALA A 81 -15.27 7.29 8.64
N ALA A 82 -16.39 7.98 8.84
CA ALA A 82 -16.61 9.31 8.27
C ALA A 82 -15.58 10.35 8.74
N ASP A 83 -15.07 10.20 9.95
CA ASP A 83 -14.05 11.05 10.58
C ASP A 83 -12.62 10.50 10.42
N ALA A 84 -12.43 9.43 9.65
CA ALA A 84 -11.12 8.89 9.35
C ALA A 84 -10.24 9.99 8.73
N ARG A 85 -8.94 9.94 9.03
CA ARG A 85 -7.94 10.86 8.48
C ARG A 85 -7.19 10.19 7.35
N ARG A 86 -6.47 10.99 6.56
CA ARG A 86 -5.60 10.48 5.51
C ARG A 86 -4.59 9.43 6.02
N SER A 87 -4.03 9.65 7.21
CA SER A 87 -3.13 8.70 7.88
C SER A 87 -3.78 7.36 8.21
N ASP A 88 -5.09 7.34 8.44
CA ASP A 88 -5.84 6.12 8.70
C ASP A 88 -6.04 5.32 7.41
N VAL A 89 -6.38 6.00 6.32
CA VAL A 89 -6.44 5.39 4.97
C VAL A 89 -5.11 4.78 4.60
N GLU A 90 -4.01 5.51 4.81
CA GLU A 90 -2.66 5.03 4.50
C GLU A 90 -2.30 3.78 5.32
N ARG A 91 -2.69 3.73 6.59
CA ARG A 91 -2.50 2.56 7.46
C ARG A 91 -3.31 1.35 7.00
N VAL A 92 -4.60 1.54 6.73
CA VAL A 92 -5.48 0.46 6.22
C VAL A 92 -5.00 -0.02 4.86
N LEU A 93 -4.66 0.90 3.96
CA LEU A 93 -4.11 0.58 2.64
C LEU A 93 -2.81 -0.22 2.75
N ALA A 94 -1.92 0.14 3.68
CA ALA A 94 -0.68 -0.60 3.92
C ALA A 94 -0.96 -2.02 4.43
N CYS A 95 -1.91 -2.19 5.36
CA CYS A 95 -2.36 -3.51 5.82
C CYS A 95 -2.90 -4.34 4.65
N VAL A 96 -3.87 -3.80 3.90
CA VAL A 96 -4.52 -4.50 2.80
C VAL A 96 -3.50 -4.90 1.72
N THR A 97 -2.63 -3.97 1.32
CA THR A 97 -1.58 -4.24 0.32
C THR A 97 -0.56 -5.27 0.82
N GLY A 98 -0.36 -5.39 2.13
CA GLY A 98 0.49 -6.41 2.74
C GLY A 98 -0.18 -7.79 2.86
N GLY A 99 -1.51 -7.83 2.98
CA GLY A 99 -2.29 -9.05 3.17
C GLY A 99 -2.76 -9.73 1.89
N VAL A 100 -2.87 -9.02 0.77
CA VAL A 100 -3.39 -9.58 -0.49
C VAL A 100 -2.33 -10.33 -1.29
N ALA A 101 -2.75 -11.32 -2.09
CA ALA A 101 -1.85 -12.08 -2.94
C ALA A 101 -1.25 -11.22 -4.06
N ALA A 102 -0.06 -11.61 -4.55
CA ALA A 102 0.56 -10.97 -5.70
C ALA A 102 -0.37 -11.02 -6.92
N GLY A 103 -0.62 -9.87 -7.54
CA GLY A 103 -1.54 -9.73 -8.68
C GLY A 103 -2.94 -9.20 -8.31
N ALA A 104 -3.27 -9.12 -7.01
CA ALA A 104 -4.44 -8.36 -6.58
C ALA A 104 -4.26 -6.85 -6.86
N THR A 105 -5.34 -6.21 -7.28
CA THR A 105 -5.40 -4.77 -7.52
C THR A 105 -6.07 -4.10 -6.33
N VAL A 106 -5.41 -3.09 -5.78
CA VAL A 106 -5.94 -2.29 -4.67
C VAL A 106 -6.18 -0.86 -5.15
N SER A 107 -7.33 -0.28 -4.82
CA SER A 107 -7.68 1.09 -5.17
C SER A 107 -8.41 1.78 -4.02
N VAL A 108 -8.26 3.10 -3.92
CA VAL A 108 -8.97 3.91 -2.92
C VAL A 108 -9.91 4.85 -3.64
N HIS A 109 -11.18 4.85 -3.23
CA HIS A 109 -12.20 5.73 -3.78
C HIS A 109 -12.83 6.55 -2.67
N GLN A 110 -13.26 7.75 -3.02
CA GLN A 110 -14.14 8.52 -2.14
C GLN A 110 -15.53 7.91 -2.24
N VAL A 111 -16.18 7.71 -1.10
CA VAL A 111 -17.56 7.23 -1.02
C VAL A 111 -18.44 8.36 -0.53
N ALA A 112 -19.65 8.46 -1.05
CA ALA A 112 -20.64 9.33 -0.43
C ALA A 112 -20.94 8.78 0.97
N GLU A 113 -21.15 9.66 1.95
CA GLU A 113 -21.80 9.24 3.20
C GLU A 113 -23.12 8.55 2.83
N GLY A 114 -23.17 7.24 3.06
CA GLY A 114 -24.40 6.49 2.85
C GLY A 114 -25.50 7.05 3.75
N PRO A 115 -26.77 7.05 3.32
CA PRO A 115 -27.89 7.39 4.18
C PRO A 115 -28.03 6.30 5.25
N GLY A 116 -27.35 6.44 6.39
CA GLY A 116 -27.26 5.33 7.35
C GLY A 116 -26.70 5.62 8.73
N VAL A 117 -26.45 6.88 9.11
CA VAL A 117 -26.09 7.22 10.50
C VAL A 117 -26.67 8.57 10.93
N THR A 118 -27.94 8.83 10.60
CA THR A 118 -28.74 9.79 11.38
C THR A 118 -29.69 8.96 12.22
N GLY A 119 -29.41 8.88 13.52
CA GLY A 119 -30.33 8.31 14.49
C GLY A 119 -31.72 8.96 14.37
N ALA A 120 -32.74 8.13 14.38
CA ALA A 120 -34.11 8.43 14.74
C ALA A 120 -34.71 7.18 15.37
#